data_AF-A0A395UIF8-F1
#
_entry.id   AF-A0A395UIF8-F1
#
_cell.length_a   1.000
_cell.length_b   1.000
_cell.length_c   1.000
_cell.angle_alpha   90.00
_cell.angle_beta   90.00
_cell.angle_gamma   90.00
#
_symmetry.space_group_name_H-M   'P 1'
#
loop_
_entity.id
_entity.type
_entity.pdbx_description
1 polymer ?
#
loop_
_entity_poly.entity_id
_entity_poly.type
_entity_poly.pdbx_seq_one_letter_code
_entity_poly.pdbx_strand_id
1 'polypeptide(L)'
;ANEYTMKYRGRLSGAEEFGELVVKSLPGGNVLRLKEVADVELGDEYYNYSSEVNGHPAAMMLINQKAGSNASSTIKEIHEVLDDLSRDLPEGTEFVVLTDTNKFLYASIHSVLRTLLEAILLVIVVVYVFLQDIKSTLIPTISIFVSIIGTFAVMSMIGFSINLLTLFALVLAIG
;
A
#
# COMPACT_ATOMS: atom_id res chain seq x y z
N ALA A 1 -38.48 28.74 -26.73
CA ALA A 1 -38.05 27.85 -27.82
C ALA A 1 -37.56 26.57 -27.19
N ASN A 2 -38.06 25.40 -27.61
CA ASN A 2 -37.63 24.12 -27.05
C ASN A 2 -36.45 23.59 -27.87
N GLU A 3 -35.37 23.24 -27.20
CA GLU A 3 -34.17 22.69 -27.80
C GLU A 3 -34.13 21.19 -27.52
N TYR A 4 -33.86 20.38 -28.55
CA TYR A 4 -33.78 18.93 -28.42
C TYR A 4 -32.42 18.44 -28.89
N THR A 5 -31.75 17.66 -28.04
CA THR A 5 -30.48 17.01 -28.39
C THR A 5 -30.74 15.68 -29.07
N MET A 6 -30.36 15.56 -30.33
CA MET A 6 -30.38 14.28 -31.03
C MET A 6 -29.20 13.41 -30.57
N LYS A 7 -29.48 12.20 -30.09
CA LYS A 7 -28.45 11.21 -29.73
C LYS A 7 -28.50 10.04 -30.70
N TYR A 8 -27.35 9.68 -31.26
CA TYR A 8 -27.18 8.48 -32.08
C TYR A 8 -26.43 7.40 -31.31
N ARG A 9 -26.85 6.15 -31.47
CA ARG A 9 -26.24 5.00 -30.81
C ARG A 9 -25.00 4.56 -31.59
N GLY A 10 -23.85 5.19 -31.28
CA GLY A 10 -22.61 5.02 -32.06
C GLY A 10 -21.82 3.74 -31.81
N ARG A 11 -21.84 3.18 -30.58
CA ARG A 11 -21.07 1.99 -30.20
C ARG A 11 -22.02 0.87 -29.77
N LEU A 12 -21.71 -0.35 -30.21
CA LEU A 12 -22.36 -1.57 -29.73
C LEU A 12 -21.89 -1.87 -28.30
N SER A 13 -22.75 -2.44 -27.48
CA SER A 13 -22.46 -2.65 -26.05
C SER A 13 -22.63 -4.09 -25.57
N GLY A 14 -23.43 -4.90 -26.26
CA GLY A 14 -23.71 -6.28 -25.89
C GLY A 14 -23.23 -7.28 -26.93
N ALA A 15 -22.88 -8.49 -26.49
CA ALA A 15 -22.47 -9.59 -27.36
C ALA A 15 -23.52 -9.86 -28.46
N GLU A 16 -24.81 -9.77 -28.12
CA GLU A 16 -25.92 -9.92 -29.05
C GLU A 16 -25.88 -8.88 -30.17
N GLU A 17 -25.54 -7.64 -29.85
CA GLU A 17 -25.44 -6.55 -30.84
C GLU A 17 -24.25 -6.76 -31.78
N PHE A 18 -23.14 -7.27 -31.25
CA PHE A 18 -22.00 -7.69 -32.07
C PHE A 18 -22.36 -8.88 -32.97
N GLY A 19 -23.15 -9.84 -32.48
CA GLY A 19 -23.64 -10.97 -33.28
C GLY A 19 -24.49 -10.55 -34.48
N GLU A 20 -25.19 -9.43 -34.39
CA GLU A 20 -25.99 -8.86 -35.48
C GLU A 20 -25.18 -8.13 -36.55
N LEU A 21 -23.86 -7.96 -36.36
CA LEU A 21 -22.99 -7.29 -37.33
C LEU A 21 -23.06 -7.94 -38.70
N VAL A 22 -23.22 -7.11 -39.72
CA VAL A 22 -23.27 -7.54 -41.12
C VAL A 22 -21.85 -7.86 -41.59
N VAL A 23 -21.61 -9.14 -41.90
CA VAL A 23 -20.34 -9.61 -42.47
C VAL A 23 -20.34 -9.49 -43.99
N LYS A 24 -21.47 -9.84 -44.63
CA LYS A 24 -21.59 -9.82 -46.09
C LYS A 24 -23.05 -9.76 -46.55
N SER A 25 -23.35 -8.95 -47.56
CA SER A 25 -24.64 -9.02 -48.27
C SER A 25 -24.61 -10.11 -49.35
N LEU A 26 -25.62 -10.98 -49.38
CA LEU A 26 -25.74 -12.10 -50.32
C LEU A 26 -26.63 -11.75 -51.53
N PRO A 27 -26.45 -12.43 -52.68
CA PRO A 27 -27.39 -12.32 -53.79
C PRO A 27 -28.81 -12.70 -53.35
N GLY A 28 -29.80 -11.85 -53.63
CA GLY A 28 -31.20 -12.07 -53.22
C GLY A 28 -31.65 -11.27 -51.99
N GLY A 29 -30.80 -10.42 -51.41
CA GLY A 29 -31.19 -9.48 -50.34
C GLY A 29 -31.01 -10.01 -48.92
N ASN A 30 -30.60 -11.27 -48.77
CA ASN A 30 -30.21 -11.82 -47.47
C ASN A 30 -28.85 -11.27 -47.03
N VAL A 31 -28.65 -11.21 -45.72
CA VAL A 31 -27.44 -10.64 -45.12
C VAL A 31 -26.84 -11.67 -44.17
N LEU A 32 -25.57 -12.00 -44.39
CA LEU A 32 -24.78 -12.84 -43.50
C LEU A 32 -24.36 -12.03 -42.27
N ARG A 33 -24.66 -12.55 -41.09
CA ARG A 33 -24.36 -11.92 -39.80
C ARG A 33 -23.23 -12.62 -39.07
N LEU A 34 -22.55 -11.93 -38.15
CA LEU A 34 -21.40 -12.46 -37.42
C LEU A 34 -21.75 -13.72 -36.64
N LYS A 35 -22.92 -13.75 -35.99
CA LYS A 35 -23.43 -14.92 -35.26
C LYS A 35 -23.63 -16.18 -36.11
N GLU A 36 -23.72 -16.05 -37.43
CA GLU A 36 -23.89 -17.18 -38.35
C GLU A 36 -22.56 -17.84 -38.71
N VAL A 37 -21.42 -17.22 -38.36
CA VAL A 37 -20.07 -17.68 -38.69
C VAL A 37 -19.10 -17.71 -37.50
N ALA A 38 -19.48 -17.17 -36.34
CA ALA A 38 -18.67 -17.13 -35.13
C ALA A 38 -19.54 -17.12 -33.87
N ASP A 39 -19.01 -17.68 -32.78
CA ASP A 39 -19.58 -17.55 -31.44
C ASP A 39 -19.18 -16.20 -30.84
N VAL A 40 -20.15 -15.48 -30.27
CA VAL A 40 -19.96 -14.15 -29.69
C VAL A 40 -20.41 -14.20 -28.25
N GLU A 41 -19.46 -14.10 -27.32
CA GLU A 41 -19.70 -14.13 -25.88
C GLU A 41 -18.84 -13.11 -25.15
N LEU A 42 -19.24 -12.79 -23.91
CA LEU A 42 -18.40 -12.04 -22.99
C LEU A 42 -17.48 -13.03 -22.27
N GLY A 43 -16.21 -13.04 -22.67
CA GLY A 43 -15.19 -13.93 -22.09
C GLY A 43 -14.01 -13.17 -21.50
N ASP A 44 -13.02 -13.94 -21.04
CA ASP A 44 -11.76 -13.41 -20.51
C ASP A 44 -10.83 -12.95 -21.63
N GLU A 45 -9.99 -11.95 -21.34
CA GLU A 45 -8.98 -11.46 -22.28
C GLU A 45 -7.84 -12.48 -22.47
N TYR A 46 -7.48 -13.22 -21.41
CA TYR A 46 -6.40 -14.20 -21.40
C TYR A 46 -6.81 -15.48 -20.65
N TYR A 47 -6.73 -16.62 -21.33
CA TYR A 47 -7.03 -17.94 -20.74
C TYR A 47 -5.79 -18.75 -20.34
N ASN A 48 -4.58 -18.21 -20.56
CA ASN A 48 -3.31 -18.92 -20.34
C ASN A 48 -2.68 -18.67 -18.97
N TYR A 49 -3.37 -17.97 -18.07
CA TYR A 49 -2.90 -17.71 -16.71
C TYR A 49 -4.00 -18.01 -15.71
N SER A 50 -3.69 -18.82 -14.70
CA SER A 50 -4.48 -18.96 -13.49
C SER A 50 -3.74 -18.29 -12.34
N SER A 51 -4.47 -17.58 -11.49
CA SER A 51 -3.93 -16.93 -10.31
C SER A 51 -4.57 -17.57 -9.08
N GLU A 52 -3.75 -18.02 -8.15
CA GLU A 52 -4.16 -18.69 -6.93
C GLU A 52 -3.37 -18.17 -5.74
N VAL A 53 -4.00 -18.15 -4.58
CA VAL A 53 -3.38 -17.87 -3.29
C VAL A 53 -3.74 -19.01 -2.34
N ASN A 54 -2.73 -19.68 -1.77
CA ASN A 54 -2.90 -20.82 -0.87
C ASN A 54 -3.82 -21.94 -1.43
N GLY A 55 -3.80 -22.17 -2.75
CA GLY A 55 -4.62 -23.20 -3.41
C GLY A 55 -6.07 -22.80 -3.69
N HIS A 56 -6.43 -21.53 -3.47
CA HIS A 56 -7.74 -20.97 -3.83
C HIS A 56 -7.60 -20.01 -5.03
N PRO A 57 -8.53 -20.02 -5.99
CA PRO A 57 -8.56 -19.04 -7.08
C PRO A 57 -8.59 -17.61 -6.55
N ALA A 58 -7.74 -16.74 -7.11
CA ALA A 58 -7.57 -15.38 -6.62
C ALA A 58 -7.33 -14.40 -7.77
N ALA A 59 -7.88 -13.20 -7.66
CA ALA A 59 -7.49 -12.07 -8.49
C ALA A 59 -6.34 -11.30 -7.82
N MET A 60 -5.22 -11.13 -8.52
CA MET A 60 -4.08 -10.37 -8.01
C MET A 60 -4.17 -8.90 -8.42
N MET A 61 -3.92 -8.02 -7.47
CA MET A 61 -3.81 -6.58 -7.71
C MET A 61 -2.50 -6.06 -7.16
N LEU A 62 -1.69 -5.44 -8.02
CA LEU A 62 -0.46 -4.78 -7.62
C LEU A 62 -0.71 -3.28 -7.41
N ILE A 63 -0.50 -2.81 -6.19
CA ILE A 63 -0.61 -1.38 -5.87
C ILE A 63 0.78 -0.77 -5.90
N ASN A 64 0.98 0.20 -6.78
CA ASN A 64 2.23 0.95 -6.87
C ASN A 64 2.09 2.30 -6.18
N GLN A 65 3.06 2.62 -5.34
CA GLN A 65 3.12 3.90 -4.67
C GLN A 65 3.42 5.03 -5.66
N LYS A 66 2.72 6.15 -5.53
CA LYS A 66 3.07 7.38 -6.24
C LYS A 66 4.43 7.91 -5.77
N ALA A 67 5.30 8.28 -6.71
CA ALA A 67 6.61 8.84 -6.41
C ALA A 67 6.52 10.06 -5.48
N GLY A 68 7.34 10.07 -4.43
CA GLY A 68 7.40 11.14 -3.44
C GLY A 68 6.32 11.11 -2.36
N SER A 69 5.37 10.15 -2.38
CA SER A 69 4.44 9.98 -1.26
C SER A 69 5.09 9.24 -0.08
N ASN A 70 4.43 9.23 1.08
CA ASN A 70 4.86 8.44 2.23
C ASN A 70 4.30 7.02 2.14
N ALA A 71 5.18 6.02 2.11
CA ALA A 71 4.77 4.63 1.88
C ALA A 71 3.91 4.12 3.04
N SER A 72 4.26 4.52 4.27
CA SER A 72 3.61 4.03 5.46
C SER A 72 2.18 4.54 5.61
N SER A 73 1.95 5.83 5.33
CA SER A 73 0.60 6.40 5.31
C SER A 73 -0.23 5.83 4.16
N THR A 74 0.34 5.71 2.96
CA THR A 74 -0.37 5.13 1.81
C THR A 74 -0.80 3.69 2.07
N ILE A 75 0.06 2.84 2.64
CA ILE A 75 -0.32 1.47 2.99
C ILE A 75 -1.43 1.46 4.06
N LYS A 76 -1.40 2.38 5.02
CA LYS A 76 -2.45 2.48 6.03
C LYS A 76 -3.80 2.84 5.39
N GLU A 77 -3.83 3.85 4.52
CA GLU A 77 -5.02 4.25 3.78
C GLU A 77 -5.57 3.11 2.91
N ILE A 78 -4.69 2.30 2.29
CA ILE A 78 -5.10 1.12 1.54
C ILE A 78 -5.84 0.12 2.44
N HIS A 79 -5.33 -0.16 3.64
CA HIS A 79 -6.01 -1.08 4.58
C HIS A 79 -7.37 -0.54 5.00
N GLU A 80 -7.48 0.78 5.27
CA GLU A 80 -8.77 1.41 5.59
C GLU A 80 -9.79 1.22 4.45
N VAL A 81 -9.38 1.40 3.20
CA VAL A 81 -10.24 1.17 2.02
C VAL A 81 -10.61 -0.31 1.86
N LEU A 82 -9.66 -1.24 2.07
CA LEU A 82 -9.93 -2.66 1.98
C LEU A 82 -10.90 -3.12 3.08
N ASP A 83 -10.79 -2.59 4.30
CA ASP A 83 -11.70 -2.88 5.40
C ASP A 83 -13.12 -2.39 5.11
N ASP A 84 -13.26 -1.21 4.49
CA ASP A 84 -14.56 -0.68 4.07
C ASP A 84 -15.18 -1.53 2.96
N LEU A 85 -14.40 -1.89 1.93
CA LEU A 85 -14.85 -2.71 0.81
C LEU A 85 -15.13 -4.17 1.20
N SER A 86 -14.48 -4.68 2.25
CA SER A 86 -14.68 -6.04 2.74
C SER A 86 -16.14 -6.33 3.11
N ARG A 87 -16.92 -5.29 3.42
CA ARG A 87 -18.34 -5.40 3.79
C ARG A 87 -19.26 -5.70 2.62
N ASP A 88 -18.85 -5.33 1.41
CA ASP A 88 -19.63 -5.50 0.18
C ASP A 88 -19.20 -6.74 -0.61
N LEU A 89 -18.24 -7.53 -0.08
CA LEU A 89 -17.77 -8.74 -0.73
C LEU A 89 -18.85 -9.84 -0.74
N PRO A 90 -18.98 -10.60 -1.84
CA PRO A 90 -19.78 -11.82 -1.87
C PRO A 90 -19.37 -12.83 -0.81
N GLU A 91 -20.31 -13.69 -0.38
CA GLU A 91 -20.00 -14.78 0.53
C GLU A 91 -18.88 -15.69 -0.02
N GLY A 92 -17.89 -15.98 0.83
CA GLY A 92 -16.75 -16.82 0.48
C GLY A 92 -15.60 -16.09 -0.22
N THR A 93 -15.67 -14.76 -0.37
CA THR A 93 -14.54 -13.95 -0.83
C THR A 93 -13.90 -13.15 0.30
N GLU A 94 -12.57 -13.01 0.27
CA GLU A 94 -11.79 -12.21 1.21
C GLU A 94 -10.65 -11.46 0.51
N PHE A 95 -10.23 -10.34 1.08
CA PHE A 95 -9.00 -9.68 0.67
C PHE A 95 -7.80 -10.28 1.40
N VAL A 96 -6.77 -10.69 0.64
CA VAL A 96 -5.51 -11.22 1.20
C VAL A 96 -4.36 -10.31 0.80
N VAL A 97 -3.72 -9.69 1.80
CA VAL A 97 -2.52 -8.87 1.60
C VAL A 97 -1.28 -9.77 1.60
N LEU A 98 -0.74 -10.03 0.41
CA LEU A 98 0.44 -10.91 0.22
C LEU A 98 1.74 -10.27 0.71
N THR A 99 1.93 -8.98 0.41
CA THR A 99 3.16 -8.25 0.74
C THR A 99 2.79 -6.91 1.37
N ASP A 100 3.34 -6.66 2.55
CA ASP A 100 3.19 -5.40 3.26
C ASP A 100 4.54 -4.92 3.81
N THR A 101 5.07 -3.86 3.21
CA THR A 101 6.34 -3.24 3.59
C THR A 101 6.28 -2.56 4.96
N ASN A 102 5.10 -2.13 5.44
CA ASN A 102 4.94 -1.53 6.77
C ASN A 102 5.27 -2.52 7.88
N LYS A 103 4.95 -3.80 7.72
CA LYS A 103 5.27 -4.82 8.73
C LYS A 103 6.77 -4.85 9.05
N PHE A 104 7.61 -4.83 8.01
CA PHE A 104 9.07 -4.79 8.18
C PHE A 104 9.53 -3.46 8.79
N LEU A 105 8.98 -2.33 8.32
CA LEU A 105 9.30 -1.00 8.84
C LEU A 105 9.02 -0.90 10.34
N TYR A 106 7.81 -1.27 10.78
CA TYR A 106 7.42 -1.19 12.19
C TYR A 106 8.20 -2.17 13.08
N ALA A 107 8.44 -3.39 12.62
CA ALA A 107 9.29 -4.34 13.35
C ALA A 107 10.72 -3.79 13.53
N SER A 108 11.26 -3.14 12.51
CA SER A 108 12.58 -2.50 12.56
C SER A 108 12.59 -1.31 13.53
N ILE A 109 11.59 -0.42 13.47
CA ILE A 109 11.46 0.70 14.41
C ILE A 109 11.35 0.20 15.85
N HIS A 110 10.52 -0.81 16.10
CA HIS A 110 10.36 -1.39 17.44
C HIS A 110 11.68 -1.95 17.97
N SER A 111 12.43 -2.67 17.12
CA SER A 111 13.74 -3.21 17.47
C SER A 111 14.73 -2.09 17.81
N VAL A 112 14.79 -1.02 17.00
CA VAL A 112 15.69 0.10 17.26
C VAL A 112 15.32 0.87 18.54
N LEU A 113 14.03 1.09 18.80
CA LEU A 113 13.58 1.73 20.04
C LEU A 113 13.93 0.89 21.27
N ARG A 114 13.81 -0.43 21.19
CA ARG A 114 14.26 -1.33 22.25
C ARG A 114 15.76 -1.20 22.49
N THR A 115 16.58 -1.26 21.44
CA THR A 115 18.03 -1.08 21.54
C THR A 115 18.40 0.28 22.11
N LEU A 116 17.67 1.35 21.75
CA LEU A 116 17.88 2.69 22.27
C LEU A 116 17.66 2.75 23.79
N LEU A 117 16.57 2.17 24.29
CA LEU A 117 16.29 2.11 25.72
C LEU A 117 17.32 1.28 26.48
N GLU A 118 17.72 0.14 25.92
CA GLU A 118 18.77 -0.71 26.48
C GLU A 118 20.11 0.04 26.56
N ALA A 119 20.49 0.78 25.51
CA ALA A 119 21.71 1.59 25.48
C ALA A 119 21.68 2.71 26.54
N ILE A 120 20.58 3.46 26.65
CA ILE A 120 20.41 4.51 27.67
C ILE A 120 20.57 3.93 29.07
N LEU A 121 19.91 2.80 29.34
CA LEU A 121 19.99 2.14 30.64
C LEU A 121 21.44 1.70 30.96
N LEU A 122 22.13 1.11 29.99
CA LEU A 122 23.52 0.69 30.15
C LEU A 122 24.45 1.88 30.45
N VAL A 123 24.29 3.01 29.75
CA VAL A 123 25.07 4.23 30.00
C VAL A 123 24.82 4.75 31.42
N ILE A 124 23.57 4.83 31.86
CA ILE A 124 23.23 5.27 33.23
C ILE A 124 23.88 4.35 34.27
N VAL A 125 23.82 3.03 34.06
CA VAL A 125 24.43 2.04 34.97
C VAL A 125 25.94 2.22 35.03
N VAL A 126 26.62 2.34 33.89
CA VAL A 126 28.07 2.54 33.84
C VAL A 126 28.45 3.83 34.57
N VAL A 127 27.79 4.95 34.26
CA VAL A 127 28.04 6.24 34.92
C VAL A 127 27.79 6.16 36.43
N TYR A 128 26.73 5.48 36.87
CA TYR A 128 26.45 5.27 38.29
C TYR A 128 27.54 4.46 39.00
N VAL A 129 28.03 3.38 38.38
CA VAL A 129 29.10 2.54 38.95
C VAL A 129 30.39 3.34 39.15
N PHE A 130 30.70 4.25 38.24
CA PHE A 130 31.88 5.11 38.34
C PHE A 130 31.73 6.25 39.37
N LEU A 131 30.54 6.88 39.44
CA LEU A 131 30.32 8.04 40.31
C LEU A 131 29.86 7.67 41.73
N GLN A 132 29.19 6.53 41.89
CA GLN A 132 28.60 6.03 43.14
C GLN A 132 27.70 7.02 43.89
N ASP A 133 27.26 8.10 43.23
CA ASP A 133 26.43 9.16 43.79
C ASP A 133 25.27 9.50 42.84
N ILE A 134 24.04 9.37 43.33
CA ILE A 134 22.81 9.54 42.54
C ILE A 134 22.69 10.97 42.01
N LYS A 135 23.10 11.98 42.79
CA LYS A 135 23.01 13.38 42.36
C LYS A 135 23.95 13.64 41.17
N SER A 136 25.13 13.05 41.20
CA SER A 136 26.15 13.17 40.15
C SER A 136 25.75 12.42 38.87
N THR A 137 25.10 11.25 38.98
CA THR A 137 24.58 10.49 37.81
C THR A 137 23.37 11.15 37.15
N LEU A 138 22.58 11.92 37.90
CA LEU A 138 21.39 12.58 37.37
C LEU A 138 21.73 13.64 36.31
N ILE A 139 22.87 14.32 36.45
CA ILE A 139 23.31 15.36 35.52
C ILE A 139 23.48 14.78 34.09
N PRO A 140 24.31 13.74 33.84
CA PRO A 140 24.41 13.09 32.54
C PRO A 140 23.09 12.48 32.05
N THR A 141 22.28 11.91 32.96
CA THR A 141 21.00 11.28 32.59
C THR A 141 20.05 12.29 31.95
N ILE A 142 19.90 13.47 32.57
CA ILE A 142 19.07 14.54 32.02
C ILE A 142 19.65 15.06 30.69
N SER A 143 20.99 15.17 30.59
CA SER A 143 21.64 15.59 29.34
C SER A 143 21.31 14.69 28.15
N ILE A 144 21.19 13.38 28.34
CA ILE A 144 20.78 12.43 27.27
C ILE A 144 19.36 12.72 26.78
N PHE A 145 18.39 12.95 27.68
CA PHE A 145 17.02 13.27 27.26
C PHE A 145 16.93 14.61 26.55
N VAL A 146 17.63 15.62 27.06
CA VAL A 146 17.66 16.96 26.46
C VAL A 146 18.31 16.92 25.07
N SER A 147 19.39 16.16 24.88
CA SER A 147 20.06 16.04 23.58
C SER A 147 19.16 15.37 22.54
N ILE A 148 18.47 14.28 22.89
CA ILE A 148 17.53 13.59 21.98
C ILE A 148 16.40 14.53 21.54
N ILE A 149 15.76 15.24 22.49
CA ILE A 149 14.70 16.20 22.19
C ILE A 149 15.25 17.34 21.32
N GLY A 150 16.44 17.84 21.63
CA GLY A 150 17.12 18.87 20.83
C GLY A 150 17.39 18.40 19.40
N THR A 151 17.86 17.17 19.21
CA THR A 151 18.07 16.58 17.90
C THR A 151 16.77 16.52 17.09
N PHE A 152 15.67 16.06 17.69
CA PHE A 152 14.38 16.03 17.00
C PHE A 152 13.86 17.43 16.64
N ALA A 153 14.06 18.43 17.52
CA ALA A 153 13.68 19.80 17.24
C ALA A 153 14.46 20.37 16.03
N VAL A 154 15.78 20.17 16.00
CA VAL A 154 16.62 20.61 14.87
C VAL A 154 16.27 19.85 13.60
N MET A 155 16.07 18.53 13.67
CA MET A 155 15.63 17.72 12.53
C MET A 155 14.32 18.23 11.94
N SER A 156 13.33 18.54 12.79
CA SER A 156 12.05 19.11 12.36
C SER A 156 12.23 20.47 11.68
N MET A 157 13.14 21.32 12.19
CA MET A 157 13.40 22.65 11.63
C MET A 157 14.04 22.60 10.24
N ILE A 158 14.91 21.62 9.99
CA ILE A 158 15.59 21.44 8.70
C ILE A 158 14.82 20.53 7.73
N GLY A 159 13.65 20.02 8.13
CA GLY A 159 12.81 19.15 7.31
C GLY A 159 13.33 17.71 7.16
N PHE A 160 14.16 17.24 8.10
CA PHE A 160 14.58 15.84 8.13
C PHE A 160 13.46 14.95 8.64
N SER A 161 13.30 13.78 8.01
CA SER A 161 12.32 12.77 8.42
C SER A 161 12.90 11.80 9.44
N ILE A 162 12.04 11.29 10.31
CA ILE A 162 12.38 10.15 11.18
C ILE A 162 12.29 8.87 10.33
N ASN A 163 13.40 8.16 10.26
CA ASN A 163 13.54 6.88 9.56
C ASN A 163 14.60 6.00 10.25
N LEU A 164 14.77 4.77 9.78
CA LEU A 164 15.68 3.80 10.38
C LEU A 164 17.13 4.30 10.47
N LEU A 165 17.63 5.05 9.48
CA LEU A 165 18.99 5.61 9.52
C LEU A 165 19.14 6.65 10.63
N THR A 166 18.16 7.54 10.76
CA THR A 166 18.18 8.57 11.82
C THR A 166 18.04 7.95 13.22
N LEU A 167 17.26 6.88 13.37
CA LEU A 167 17.14 6.17 14.64
C LEU A 167 18.44 5.41 14.98
N PHE A 168 19.12 4.81 13.99
CA PHE A 168 20.44 4.22 14.22
C PHE A 168 21.50 5.25 14.61
N ALA A 169 21.49 6.43 13.96
CA ALA A 169 22.38 7.52 14.35
C ALA A 169 22.16 7.95 15.80
N LEU A 170 20.90 7.98 16.27
CA LEU A 170 20.57 8.26 17.68
C LEU A 170 21.12 7.18 18.62
N VAL A 171 20.99 5.90 18.28
CA VAL A 171 21.59 4.81 19.09
C VAL A 171 23.10 4.95 19.17
N LEU A 172 23.77 5.23 18.05
CA LEU A 172 25.22 5.43 18.00
C LEU A 172 25.68 6.66 18.78
N ALA A 173 24.89 7.73 18.80
CA ALA A 173 25.24 8.97 19.50
C ALA A 173 25.16 8.87 21.03
N ILE A 174 24.46 7.86 21.57
CA ILE A 174 24.34 7.62 23.01
C ILE A 174 25.50 6.75 23.53
N GLY A 175 25.99 5.82 22.70
CA GLY A 175 27.17 5.00 23.00
C GLY A 175 28.46 5.79 22.93
#